data_AF-A0A1A8CP98-F1
#
_entry.id   AF-A0A1A8CP98-F1
#
_cell.length_a   1.000
_cell.length_b   1.000
_cell.length_c   1.000
_cell.angle_alpha   90.00
_cell.angle_beta   90.00
_cell.angle_gamma   90.00
#
_symmetry.space_group_name_H-M   'P 1'
#
loop_
_entity.id
_entity.type
_entity.pdbx_description
1 polymer ?
#
loop_
_entity_poly.entity_id
_entity_poly.type
_entity_poly.pdbx_seq_one_letter_code
_entity_poly.pdbx_strand_id
1 'polypeptide(L)'
;ALLAQVEFGDFGRPFSASGSSQSKSYQTLKQVLDRFYPKHYRRTVSEEQLRQLLQHLSARWSSLRGRSSSECVRIYLTVARKWPFFGAKLFQAVCVTSSLEPNASVWLAVHENGISVLDHNSIKLLLSYSYKNLMTFGGCKKDFMLVVRHCSGTDPSKDKPTEKLLFAMDAPKIREITLLISSYINSAHQQKAIAHHLSAPALMVAQPISLKSKDLRSKSPPLEHPSKAPTRL
;
A
#
# COMPACT_ATOMS: atom_id res chain seq x y z
N ALA A 1 10.08 -8.33 -20.43
CA ALA A 1 9.09 -9.06 -21.26
C ALA A 1 7.70 -8.46 -21.08
N LEU A 2 6.89 -8.85 -20.08
CA LEU A 2 5.50 -8.34 -19.92
C LEU A 2 5.40 -6.81 -19.93
N LEU A 3 6.13 -6.11 -19.06
CA LEU A 3 6.14 -4.64 -19.02
C LEU A 3 6.66 -3.99 -20.32
N ALA A 4 7.53 -4.70 -21.05
CA ALA A 4 8.03 -4.25 -22.34
C ALA A 4 6.96 -4.37 -23.44
N GLN A 5 6.20 -5.47 -23.46
CA GLN A 5 5.05 -5.65 -24.37
C GLN A 5 3.95 -4.62 -24.09
N VAL A 6 3.73 -4.26 -22.81
CA VAL A 6 2.74 -3.24 -22.42
C VAL A 6 3.08 -1.85 -22.97
N GLU A 7 4.35 -1.44 -22.89
CA GLU A 7 4.78 -0.08 -23.25
C GLU A 7 5.27 0.05 -24.70
N PHE A 8 6.01 -0.93 -25.22
CA PHE A 8 6.67 -0.88 -26.53
C PHE A 8 6.00 -1.79 -27.58
N GLY A 9 4.99 -2.58 -27.19
CA GLY A 9 4.29 -3.50 -28.08
C GLY A 9 5.13 -4.72 -28.51
N ASP A 10 4.80 -5.28 -29.67
CA ASP A 10 5.40 -6.51 -30.19
C ASP A 10 6.90 -6.37 -30.48
N PHE A 11 7.72 -7.21 -29.86
CA PHE A 11 9.13 -7.29 -30.19
C PHE A 11 9.36 -7.71 -31.65
N GLY A 12 10.35 -7.08 -32.29
CA GLY A 12 10.70 -7.35 -33.68
C GLY A 12 9.60 -6.96 -34.68
N ARG A 13 8.83 -5.88 -34.44
CA ARG A 13 8.00 -5.26 -35.48
C ARG A 13 8.91 -4.71 -36.59
N PRO A 14 8.81 -5.19 -37.84
CA PRO A 14 9.53 -4.59 -38.95
C PRO A 14 8.76 -3.34 -39.40
N PHE A 15 9.03 -2.19 -38.77
CA PHE A 15 8.77 -0.92 -39.45
C PHE A 15 9.77 -0.80 -40.60
N SER A 16 9.23 -0.79 -41.81
CA SER A 16 9.91 -0.88 -43.11
C SER A 16 11.21 -0.07 -43.21
N ALA A 17 12.36 -0.73 -42.97
CA ALA A 17 13.68 -0.17 -43.23
C ALA A 17 14.73 -1.29 -43.40
N SER A 18 15.46 -1.23 -44.51
CA SER A 18 16.52 -2.19 -44.85
C SER A 18 17.72 -2.11 -43.88
N GLY A 19 18.49 -3.21 -43.79
CA GLY A 19 19.89 -3.24 -43.38
C GLY A 19 20.29 -3.01 -41.91
N SER A 20 19.44 -2.45 -41.03
CA SER A 20 19.86 -1.98 -39.68
C SER A 20 19.11 -2.60 -38.48
N SER A 21 18.31 -3.64 -38.71
CA SER A 21 17.32 -4.17 -37.74
C SER A 21 17.94 -4.79 -36.48
N GLN A 22 19.08 -5.48 -36.59
CA GLN A 22 19.69 -6.21 -35.47
C GLN A 22 20.25 -5.26 -34.39
N SER A 23 21.02 -4.24 -34.79
CA SER A 23 21.58 -3.24 -33.87
C SER A 23 20.48 -2.43 -33.17
N LYS A 24 19.41 -2.06 -33.89
CA LYS A 24 18.24 -1.39 -33.30
C LYS A 24 17.56 -2.28 -32.25
N SER A 25 17.34 -3.55 -32.57
CA SER A 25 16.72 -4.52 -31.65
C SER A 25 17.55 -4.71 -30.37
N TYR A 26 18.88 -4.76 -30.48
CA TYR A 26 19.79 -4.86 -29.34
C TYR A 26 19.75 -3.62 -28.44
N GLN A 27 19.69 -2.41 -29.02
CA GLN A 27 19.54 -1.17 -28.25
C GLN A 27 18.19 -1.10 -27.53
N THR A 28 17.08 -1.50 -28.18
CA THR A 28 15.76 -1.59 -27.52
C THR A 28 15.78 -2.58 -26.35
N LEU A 29 16.46 -3.73 -26.48
CA LEU A 29 16.61 -4.69 -25.37
C LEU A 29 17.41 -4.09 -24.19
N LYS A 30 18.49 -3.34 -24.45
CA LYS A 30 19.24 -2.61 -23.41
C LYS A 30 18.36 -1.57 -22.72
N GLN A 31 17.66 -0.72 -23.47
CA GLN A 31 16.76 0.31 -22.94
C GLN A 31 15.65 -0.31 -22.04
N VAL A 32 15.03 -1.40 -22.49
CA VAL A 32 14.00 -2.12 -21.72
C VAL A 32 14.57 -2.74 -20.45
N LEU A 33 15.79 -3.28 -20.52
CA LEU A 33 16.48 -3.78 -19.33
C LEU A 33 16.82 -2.64 -18.37
N ASP A 34 17.27 -1.49 -18.86
CA ASP A 34 17.62 -0.30 -18.05
C ASP A 34 16.41 0.26 -17.30
N ARG A 35 15.22 0.17 -17.92
CA ARG A 35 13.98 0.68 -17.36
C ARG A 35 13.31 -0.27 -16.36
N PHE A 36 13.29 -1.57 -16.63
CA PHE A 36 12.46 -2.53 -15.89
C PHE A 36 13.23 -3.55 -15.05
N TYR A 37 14.55 -3.68 -15.21
CA TYR A 37 15.33 -4.65 -14.45
C TYR A 37 15.93 -4.00 -13.19
N PRO A 38 15.80 -4.60 -11.98
CA PRO A 38 16.25 -3.97 -10.74
C PRO A 38 17.75 -3.63 -10.76
N LYS A 39 18.09 -2.38 -10.41
CA LYS A 39 19.46 -1.86 -10.50
C LYS A 39 20.47 -2.64 -9.64
N HIS A 40 20.07 -3.16 -8.49
CA HIS A 40 20.96 -3.90 -7.60
C HIS A 40 21.40 -5.24 -8.21
N TYR A 41 20.52 -5.96 -8.93
CA TYR A 41 20.84 -7.20 -9.63
C TYR A 41 21.77 -7.01 -10.84
N ARG A 42 22.12 -5.76 -11.21
CA ARG A 42 23.00 -5.46 -12.35
C ARG A 42 24.44 -5.22 -11.94
N ARG A 43 24.68 -4.87 -10.67
CA ARG A 43 26.00 -4.49 -10.14
C ARG A 43 27.01 -5.64 -10.14
N THR A 44 26.53 -6.88 -10.24
CA THR A 44 27.32 -8.11 -10.16
C THR A 44 27.23 -8.97 -11.43
N VAL A 45 26.71 -8.41 -12.53
CA VAL A 45 26.46 -9.14 -13.79
C VAL A 45 27.67 -9.03 -14.70
N SER A 46 28.24 -10.16 -15.10
CA SER A 46 29.30 -10.21 -16.13
C SER A 46 28.73 -9.96 -17.53
N GLU A 47 29.57 -9.58 -18.49
CA GLU A 47 29.16 -9.38 -19.89
C GLU A 47 28.45 -10.61 -20.50
N GLU A 48 28.90 -11.82 -20.18
CA GLU A 48 28.26 -13.06 -20.64
C GLU A 48 26.87 -13.26 -19.98
N GLN A 49 26.74 -12.99 -18.68
CA GLN A 49 25.43 -13.03 -18.00
C GLN A 49 24.48 -11.95 -18.55
N LEU A 50 24.99 -10.77 -18.90
CA LEU A 50 24.22 -9.71 -19.56
C LEU A 50 23.74 -10.16 -20.95
N ARG A 51 24.61 -10.80 -21.74
CA ARG A 51 24.27 -11.37 -23.05
C ARG A 51 23.17 -12.43 -22.93
N GLN A 52 23.28 -13.35 -21.98
CA GLN A 52 22.26 -14.36 -21.69
C GLN A 52 20.93 -13.73 -21.22
N LEU A 53 20.98 -12.70 -20.37
CA LEU A 53 19.81 -11.98 -19.89
C LEU A 53 19.06 -11.26 -21.04
N LEU A 54 19.79 -10.63 -21.96
CA LEU A 54 19.23 -10.02 -23.17
C LEU A 54 18.63 -11.07 -24.11
N GLN A 55 19.26 -12.24 -24.26
CA GLN A 55 18.74 -13.37 -25.05
C GLN A 55 17.44 -13.94 -24.44
N HIS A 56 17.40 -14.15 -23.12
CA HIS A 56 16.18 -14.57 -22.43
C HIS A 56 15.07 -13.52 -22.51
N LEU A 57 15.40 -12.23 -22.40
CA LEU A 57 14.44 -11.13 -22.56
C LEU A 57 13.85 -11.12 -23.97
N SER A 58 14.68 -11.25 -25.01
CA SER A 58 14.29 -11.33 -26.42
C SER A 58 13.33 -12.50 -26.69
N ALA A 59 13.68 -13.72 -26.23
CA ALA A 59 12.84 -14.90 -26.41
C ALA A 59 11.49 -14.76 -25.68
N ARG A 60 11.50 -14.35 -24.41
CA ARG A 60 10.28 -14.15 -23.61
C ARG A 60 9.40 -13.01 -24.12
N TRP A 61 9.96 -11.99 -24.75
CA TRP A 61 9.19 -10.89 -25.32
C TRP A 61 8.62 -11.29 -26.69
N SER A 62 9.40 -11.97 -27.53
CA SER A 62 8.91 -12.58 -28.78
C SER A 62 7.69 -13.49 -28.56
N SER A 63 7.70 -14.31 -27.48
CA SER A 63 6.56 -15.19 -27.13
C SER A 63 5.29 -14.45 -26.67
N LEU A 64 5.33 -13.13 -26.47
CA LEU A 64 4.18 -12.30 -26.12
C LEU A 64 3.57 -11.58 -27.34
N ARG A 65 4.11 -11.78 -28.55
CA ARG A 65 3.58 -11.17 -29.79
C ARG A 65 2.08 -11.42 -29.92
N GLY A 66 1.34 -10.37 -30.26
CA GLY A 66 -0.12 -10.40 -30.41
C GLY A 66 -0.91 -10.37 -29.10
N ARG A 67 -0.26 -10.35 -27.92
CA ARG A 67 -0.93 -10.09 -26.65
C ARG A 67 -1.16 -8.59 -26.49
N SER A 68 -2.38 -8.22 -26.11
CA SER A 68 -2.75 -6.83 -25.78
C SER A 68 -2.08 -6.38 -24.49
N SER A 69 -1.90 -5.07 -24.33
CA SER A 69 -1.37 -4.48 -23.09
C SER A 69 -2.22 -4.84 -21.87
N SER A 70 -3.55 -4.91 -22.00
CA SER A 70 -4.46 -5.32 -20.92
C SER A 70 -4.22 -6.76 -20.47
N GLU A 71 -4.00 -7.68 -21.42
CA GLU A 71 -3.69 -9.08 -21.13
C GLU A 71 -2.31 -9.23 -20.47
N CYS A 72 -1.30 -8.50 -20.94
CA CYS A 72 0.02 -8.50 -20.31
C CYS A 72 0.03 -7.88 -18.91
N VAL A 73 -0.73 -6.82 -18.66
CA VAL A 73 -0.95 -6.27 -17.30
C VAL A 73 -1.64 -7.30 -16.40
N ARG A 74 -2.69 -7.98 -16.90
CA ARG A 74 -3.39 -9.04 -16.16
C ARG A 74 -2.44 -10.16 -15.75
N ILE A 75 -1.68 -10.71 -16.70
CA ILE A 75 -0.69 -11.77 -16.42
C ILE A 75 0.36 -11.30 -15.40
N TYR A 76 0.88 -10.07 -15.55
CA TYR A 76 1.84 -9.49 -14.62
C TYR A 76 1.28 -9.41 -13.19
N LEU A 77 0.08 -8.86 -13.03
CA LEU A 77 -0.59 -8.73 -11.72
C LEU A 77 -0.96 -10.10 -11.13
N THR A 78 -1.40 -11.07 -11.94
CA THR A 78 -1.70 -12.44 -11.48
C THR A 78 -0.47 -13.15 -10.89
N VAL A 79 0.72 -12.92 -11.44
CA VAL A 79 1.98 -13.46 -10.87
C VAL A 79 2.41 -12.63 -9.67
N ALA A 80 2.45 -11.30 -9.79
CA ALA A 80 2.94 -10.41 -8.75
C ALA A 80 2.13 -10.49 -7.45
N ARG A 81 0.80 -10.67 -7.52
CA ARG A 81 -0.08 -10.87 -6.35
C ARG A 81 0.25 -12.11 -5.51
N LYS A 82 1.02 -13.07 -6.03
CA LYS A 82 1.49 -14.24 -5.28
C LYS A 82 2.77 -13.99 -4.50
N TRP A 83 3.43 -12.85 -4.70
CA TRP A 83 4.70 -12.54 -4.05
C TRP A 83 4.45 -11.99 -2.64
N PRO A 84 5.28 -12.37 -1.64
CA PRO A 84 5.26 -11.73 -0.33
C PRO A 84 5.40 -10.21 -0.46
N PHE A 85 4.63 -9.48 0.34
CA PHE A 85 4.63 -8.00 0.36
C PHE A 85 4.25 -7.33 -0.96
N PHE A 86 3.54 -8.02 -1.87
CA PHE A 86 2.90 -7.36 -3.01
C PHE A 86 1.98 -6.22 -2.54
N GLY A 87 2.16 -5.03 -3.10
CA GLY A 87 1.40 -3.83 -2.68
C GLY A 87 1.87 -3.19 -1.37
N ALA A 88 2.91 -3.71 -0.71
CA ALA A 88 3.50 -3.08 0.46
C ALA A 88 4.38 -1.87 0.08
N LYS A 89 4.45 -0.88 0.97
CA LYS A 89 5.45 0.19 0.89
C LYS A 89 6.61 -0.10 1.83
N LEU A 90 7.83 -0.06 1.30
CA LEU A 90 9.07 -0.31 2.05
C LEU A 90 9.69 1.02 2.53
N PHE A 91 10.04 1.08 3.81
CA PHE A 91 10.80 2.18 4.41
C PHE A 91 12.11 1.62 4.98
N GLN A 92 13.25 2.16 4.57
CA GLN A 92 14.54 1.81 5.16
C GLN A 92 14.67 2.49 6.53
N ALA A 93 15.09 1.74 7.54
CA ALA A 93 15.34 2.24 8.89
C ALA A 93 16.51 1.48 9.56
N VAL A 94 16.97 2.01 10.69
CA VAL A 94 17.91 1.32 11.59
C VAL A 94 17.20 0.99 12.89
N CYS A 95 17.28 -0.27 13.33
CA CYS A 95 16.69 -0.72 14.59
C CYS A 95 17.45 -0.10 15.78
N VAL A 96 16.78 0.69 16.62
CA VAL A 96 17.36 1.34 17.81
C VAL A 96 17.00 0.58 19.08
N THR A 97 15.82 -0.03 19.13
CA THR A 97 15.39 -0.86 20.26
C THR A 97 14.42 -1.91 19.76
N SER A 98 14.74 -3.18 19.97
CA SER A 98 13.93 -4.35 19.63
C SER A 98 14.51 -5.58 20.33
N SER A 99 13.78 -6.69 20.28
CA SER A 99 14.31 -8.06 20.44
C SER A 99 15.28 -8.47 19.32
N LEU A 100 15.33 -7.74 18.21
CA LEU A 100 16.33 -7.86 17.15
C LEU A 100 17.64 -7.14 17.49
N GLU A 101 18.75 -7.59 16.88
CA GLU A 101 20.09 -6.99 17.00
C GLU A 101 20.07 -5.44 16.92
N PRO A 102 20.60 -4.73 17.93
CA PRO A 102 20.59 -3.27 17.94
C PRO A 102 21.52 -2.71 16.86
N ASN A 103 21.10 -1.61 16.25
CA ASN A 103 21.72 -0.96 15.08
C ASN A 103 21.67 -1.77 13.77
N ALA A 104 20.91 -2.87 13.71
CA ALA A 104 20.66 -3.55 12.44
C ALA A 104 19.88 -2.65 11.46
N SER A 105 20.35 -2.56 10.21
CA SER A 105 19.55 -2.00 9.12
C SER A 105 18.41 -2.94 8.77
N VAL A 106 17.21 -2.40 8.56
CA VAL A 106 15.99 -3.16 8.26
C VAL A 106 15.11 -2.44 7.23
N TRP A 107 14.18 -3.19 6.64
CA TRP A 107 13.04 -2.62 5.91
C TRP A 107 11.76 -2.77 6.72
N LEU A 108 11.02 -1.68 6.90
CA LEU A 108 9.64 -1.72 7.37
C LEU A 108 8.72 -1.79 6.16
N ALA A 109 8.08 -2.94 5.97
CA ALA A 109 7.05 -3.16 4.97
C ALA A 109 5.66 -2.89 5.55
N VAL A 110 5.04 -1.78 5.16
CA VAL A 110 3.66 -1.44 5.54
C VAL A 110 2.72 -1.95 4.46
N HIS A 111 1.72 -2.74 4.84
CA HIS A 111 0.77 -3.38 3.94
C HIS A 111 -0.64 -3.45 4.56
N GLU A 112 -1.60 -3.97 3.79
CA GLU A 112 -3.02 -4.04 4.17
C GLU A 112 -3.28 -4.74 5.52
N ASN A 113 -2.48 -5.76 5.87
CA ASN A 113 -2.70 -6.57 7.06
C ASN A 113 -1.92 -6.10 8.30
N GLY A 114 -0.93 -5.21 8.13
CA GLY A 114 -0.05 -4.77 9.21
C GLY A 114 1.29 -4.22 8.73
N ILE A 115 2.29 -4.35 9.60
CA ILE A 115 3.65 -3.87 9.41
C ILE A 115 4.59 -5.06 9.62
N SER A 116 5.49 -5.31 8.67
CA SER A 116 6.49 -6.37 8.77
C SER A 116 7.91 -5.80 8.74
N VAL A 117 8.78 -6.33 9.57
CA VAL A 117 10.21 -6.00 9.62
C VAL A 117 10.96 -7.03 8.80
N LEU A 118 11.75 -6.60 7.82
CA LEU A 118 12.55 -7.46 6.94
C LEU A 118 14.03 -7.16 7.08
N ASP A 119 14.87 -8.17 6.90
CA ASP A 119 16.33 -8.01 6.79
C ASP A 119 16.70 -7.11 5.60
N HIS A 120 17.69 -6.23 5.78
CA HIS A 120 18.06 -5.23 4.77
C HIS A 120 18.58 -5.85 3.48
N ASN A 121 19.37 -6.92 3.58
CA ASN A 121 20.11 -7.49 2.46
C ASN A 121 19.33 -8.59 1.73
N SER A 122 18.72 -9.51 2.48
CA SER A 122 18.03 -10.69 1.95
C SER A 122 16.51 -10.48 1.76
N ILE A 123 15.94 -9.39 2.28
CA ILE A 123 14.50 -9.09 2.24
C ILE A 123 13.65 -10.20 2.92
N LYS A 124 14.28 -11.06 3.73
CA LYS A 124 13.60 -12.09 4.52
C LYS A 124 12.81 -11.47 5.66
N LEU A 125 11.64 -12.02 5.93
CA LEU A 125 10.80 -11.65 7.06
C LEU A 125 11.50 -11.96 8.39
N LEU A 126 11.61 -10.95 9.26
CA LEU A 126 12.08 -11.09 10.64
C LEU A 126 10.89 -11.15 11.61
N LEU A 127 10.03 -10.14 11.57
CA LEU A 127 8.88 -9.98 12.48
C LEU A 127 7.67 -9.40 11.73
N SER A 128 6.46 -9.68 12.21
CA SER A 128 5.22 -9.16 11.60
C SER A 128 4.18 -8.81 12.65
N TYR A 129 3.63 -7.60 12.56
CA TYR A 129 2.70 -7.03 13.52
C TYR A 129 1.40 -6.64 12.81
N SER A 130 0.29 -7.32 13.14
CA SER A 130 -1.03 -6.93 12.65
C SER A 130 -1.51 -5.65 13.33
N TYR A 131 -2.24 -4.80 12.60
CA TYR A 131 -2.85 -3.59 13.16
C TYR A 131 -3.74 -3.84 14.39
N LYS A 132 -4.31 -5.05 14.56
CA LYS A 132 -5.08 -5.43 15.77
C LYS A 132 -4.24 -5.42 17.06
N ASN A 133 -2.93 -5.65 16.96
CA ASN A 133 -2.00 -5.68 18.08
C ASN A 133 -1.23 -4.36 18.23
N LEU A 134 -1.44 -3.40 17.34
CA LEU A 134 -0.75 -2.11 17.37
C LEU A 134 -1.44 -1.17 18.37
N MET A 135 -0.69 -0.71 19.37
CA MET A 135 -1.19 0.12 20.47
C MET A 135 -1.00 1.61 20.19
N THR A 136 0.20 1.98 19.73
CA THR A 136 0.51 3.35 19.26
C THR A 136 1.68 3.31 18.29
N PHE A 137 1.74 4.30 17.40
CA PHE A 137 2.76 4.45 16.37
C PHE A 137 2.95 5.94 16.05
N GLY A 138 4.15 6.33 15.64
CA GLY A 138 4.42 7.70 15.22
C GLY A 138 5.85 8.15 15.50
N GLY A 139 6.12 9.44 15.31
CA GLY A 139 7.42 10.03 15.64
C GLY A 139 7.67 10.12 17.14
N CYS A 140 8.86 9.70 17.57
CA CYS A 140 9.39 9.88 18.91
C CYS A 140 10.79 10.49 18.80
N LYS A 141 10.90 11.80 19.06
CA LYS A 141 12.13 12.59 18.82
C LYS A 141 12.59 12.50 17.35
N LYS A 142 13.65 11.73 17.08
CA LYS A 142 14.25 11.51 15.74
C LYS A 142 13.97 10.11 15.18
N ASP A 143 13.23 9.28 15.91
CA ASP A 143 12.99 7.88 15.59
C ASP A 143 11.49 7.66 15.33
N PHE A 144 11.14 6.67 14.52
CA PHE A 144 9.78 6.15 14.44
C PHE A 144 9.57 5.11 15.54
N MET A 145 8.53 5.30 16.34
CA MET A 145 8.14 4.41 17.43
C MET A 145 6.98 3.52 17.00
N LEU A 146 7.05 2.24 17.36
CA LEU A 146 5.98 1.27 17.22
C LEU A 146 5.78 0.57 18.57
N VAL A 147 4.59 0.63 19.16
CA VAL A 147 4.27 -0.08 20.41
C VAL A 147 3.22 -1.14 20.11
N VAL A 148 3.55 -2.39 20.36
CA VAL A 148 2.73 -3.55 20.02
C VAL A 148 2.42 -4.39 21.26
N ARG A 149 1.23 -4.98 21.32
CA ARG A 149 0.83 -5.89 22.37
C ARG A 149 1.33 -7.30 22.06
N HIS A 150 2.03 -7.93 23.01
CA HIS A 150 2.43 -9.32 22.90
C HIS A 150 1.23 -10.24 23.20
N CYS A 151 0.95 -11.18 22.31
CA CYS A 151 -0.05 -12.22 22.54
C CYS A 151 0.65 -13.49 23.06
N SER A 152 1.09 -13.47 24.32
CA SER A 152 1.37 -14.72 25.04
C SER A 152 0.04 -15.39 25.41
N GLY A 153 0.02 -16.73 25.39
CA GLY A 153 -1.20 -17.50 25.58
C GLY A 153 -1.68 -17.63 27.03
N THR A 154 -2.90 -18.17 27.16
CA THR A 154 -3.44 -18.85 28.35
C THR A 154 -3.78 -18.09 29.64
N ASP A 155 -3.82 -16.74 29.66
CA ASP A 155 -4.54 -16.06 30.76
C ASP A 155 -5.17 -14.70 30.34
N PRO A 156 -6.49 -14.50 30.51
CA PRO A 156 -7.14 -13.20 30.27
C PRO A 156 -7.00 -12.21 31.44
N SER A 157 -6.45 -12.61 32.59
CA SER A 157 -6.49 -11.83 33.84
C SER A 157 -5.29 -10.92 34.12
N LYS A 158 -4.20 -11.01 33.34
CA LYS A 158 -3.00 -10.16 33.49
C LYS A 158 -2.80 -9.19 32.34
N ASP A 159 -2.26 -8.01 32.68
CA ASP A 159 -1.80 -7.02 31.71
C ASP A 159 -0.85 -7.65 30.69
N LYS A 160 -1.28 -7.68 29.42
CA LYS A 160 -0.50 -8.27 28.33
C LYS A 160 0.70 -7.37 28.06
N PRO A 161 1.94 -7.88 28.16
CA PRO A 161 3.13 -7.05 28.01
C PRO A 161 3.17 -6.39 26.63
N THR A 162 3.62 -5.13 26.60
CA THR A 162 3.80 -4.37 25.37
C THR A 162 5.28 -4.31 25.01
N GLU A 163 5.60 -4.59 23.75
CA GLU A 163 6.93 -4.36 23.18
C GLU A 163 6.96 -2.95 22.58
N LYS A 164 7.96 -2.14 22.98
CA LYS A 164 8.24 -0.85 22.35
C LYS A 164 9.45 -0.98 21.45
N LEU A 165 9.23 -0.67 20.17
CA LEU A 165 10.23 -0.69 19.12
C LEU A 165 10.56 0.75 18.70
N LEU A 166 11.83 1.01 18.43
CA LEU A 166 12.31 2.29 17.90
C LEU A 166 13.13 2.05 16.62
N PHE A 167 12.86 2.86 15.59
CA PHE A 167 13.48 2.77 14.28
C PHE A 167 13.97 4.14 13.84
N ALA A 168 15.29 4.35 13.76
CA ALA A 168 15.86 5.61 13.28
C ALA A 168 15.60 5.75 11.76
N MET A 169 15.02 6.88 11.37
CA MET A 169 14.73 7.24 9.98
C MET A 169 14.50 8.76 9.85
N ASP A 170 14.61 9.32 8.65
CA ASP A 170 14.44 10.75 8.43
C ASP A 170 13.02 11.24 8.74
N ALA A 171 12.87 12.45 9.30
CA ALA A 171 11.57 13.00 9.69
C ALA A 171 10.48 12.99 8.58
N PRO A 172 10.78 13.21 7.28
CA PRO A 172 9.80 13.02 6.21
C PRO A 172 9.29 11.59 6.10
N LYS A 173 10.17 10.59 6.27
CA LYS A 173 9.80 9.16 6.28
C LYS A 173 8.96 8.81 7.51
N ILE A 174 9.28 9.35 8.69
CA ILE A 174 8.45 9.21 9.91
C ILE A 174 7.03 9.68 9.64
N ARG A 175 6.87 10.87 9.06
CA ARG A 175 5.54 11.42 8.73
C ARG A 175 4.81 10.55 7.71
N GLU A 176 5.50 10.12 6.66
CA GLU A 176 4.93 9.32 5.58
C GLU A 176 4.48 7.92 6.06
N ILE A 177 5.30 7.21 6.83
CA ILE A 177 4.95 5.88 7.38
C ILE A 177 3.79 6.00 8.37
N THR A 178 3.77 7.03 9.21
CA THR A 178 2.68 7.29 10.17
C THR A 178 1.36 7.52 9.45
N LEU A 179 1.34 8.41 8.45
CA LEU A 179 0.13 8.70 7.67
C LEU A 179 -0.38 7.46 6.90
N LEU A 180 0.53 6.63 6.36
CA LEU A 180 0.15 5.40 5.68
C LEU A 180 -0.49 4.38 6.62
N ILE A 181 0.08 4.18 7.81
CA ILE A 181 -0.48 3.28 8.84
C ILE A 181 -1.87 3.77 9.28
N SER A 182 -2.02 5.09 9.55
CA SER A 182 -3.32 5.68 9.86
C SER A 182 -4.33 5.46 8.73
N SER A 183 -3.91 5.61 7.46
CA SER A 183 -4.77 5.38 6.29
C SER A 183 -5.27 3.94 6.20
N TYR A 184 -4.39 2.94 6.38
CA TYR A 184 -4.80 1.53 6.39
C TYR A 184 -5.77 1.20 7.52
N ILE A 185 -5.48 1.66 8.74
CA ILE A 185 -6.37 1.45 9.90
C ILE A 185 -7.74 2.06 9.64
N ASN A 186 -7.79 3.32 9.21
CA ASN A 186 -9.05 4.04 8.93
C ASN A 186 -9.85 3.37 7.80
N SER A 187 -9.20 2.95 6.72
CA SER A 187 -9.84 2.22 5.61
C SER A 187 -10.46 0.90 6.08
N ALA A 188 -9.75 0.13 6.90
CA ALA A 188 -10.24 -1.12 7.47
C ALA A 188 -11.43 -0.93 8.44
N HIS A 189 -11.53 0.23 9.11
CA HIS A 189 -12.72 0.59 9.91
C HIS A 189 -13.90 0.98 9.02
N GLN A 190 -13.69 1.77 7.96
CA GLN A 190 -14.73 2.17 7.02
C GLN A 190 -15.34 0.96 6.27
N GLN A 191 -14.49 0.04 5.79
CA GLN A 191 -14.95 -1.19 5.13
C GLN A 191 -15.86 -2.04 6.03
N LYS A 192 -15.54 -2.15 7.33
CA LYS A 192 -16.41 -2.85 8.30
C LYS A 192 -17.74 -2.12 8.49
N ALA A 193 -17.73 -0.80 8.64
CA ALA A 193 -18.96 -0.01 8.80
C ALA A 193 -19.90 -0.18 7.59
N ILE A 194 -19.35 -0.14 6.37
CA ILE A 194 -20.09 -0.39 5.12
C ILE A 194 -20.63 -1.81 5.08
N ALA A 195 -19.82 -2.82 5.42
CA ALA A 195 -20.26 -4.21 5.47
C ALA A 195 -21.40 -4.42 6.49
N HIS A 196 -21.34 -3.79 7.67
CA HIS A 196 -22.41 -3.83 8.65
C HIS A 196 -23.71 -3.17 8.15
N HIS A 197 -23.62 -2.01 7.49
CA HIS A 197 -24.79 -1.35 6.91
C HIS A 197 -25.43 -2.17 5.78
N LEU A 198 -24.63 -2.85 4.95
CA LEU A 198 -25.13 -3.75 3.88
C LEU A 198 -25.63 -5.10 4.41
N SER A 199 -25.31 -5.47 5.65
CA SER A 199 -25.71 -6.74 6.28
C SER A 199 -26.91 -6.60 7.24
N ALA A 200 -27.38 -5.38 7.48
CA ALA A 200 -28.60 -5.15 8.24
C ALA A 200 -29.81 -5.58 7.40
N PRO A 201 -30.74 -6.42 7.93
CA PRO A 201 -31.99 -6.66 7.25
C PRO A 201 -32.73 -5.34 7.10
N ALA A 202 -33.14 -5.00 5.88
CA ALA A 202 -34.04 -3.89 5.64
C ALA A 202 -35.42 -4.24 6.24
N LEU A 203 -35.59 -3.96 7.54
CA LEU A 203 -36.90 -3.96 8.18
C LEU A 203 -37.72 -2.84 7.55
N MET A 204 -38.51 -3.22 6.55
CA MET A 204 -39.57 -2.42 5.96
C MET A 204 -40.61 -2.10 7.03
N VAL A 205 -40.34 -1.07 7.84
CA VAL A 205 -41.37 -0.42 8.67
C VAL A 205 -42.25 0.39 7.72
N ALA A 206 -43.19 -0.31 7.09
CA ALA A 206 -44.29 0.31 6.38
C ALA A 206 -45.12 1.08 7.41
N GLN A 207 -44.91 2.41 7.48
CA GLN A 207 -45.78 3.28 8.24
C GLN A 207 -47.14 3.34 7.53
N PRO A 208 -48.25 2.94 8.19
CA PRO A 208 -49.57 3.16 7.62
C PRO A 208 -49.86 4.67 7.57
N ILE A 209 -50.26 5.14 6.40
CA ILE A 209 -50.55 6.55 6.10
C ILE A 209 -51.74 7.00 6.97
N SER A 210 -51.46 7.79 8.00
CA SER A 210 -52.50 8.49 8.77
C SER A 210 -52.91 9.76 8.05
N LEU A 211 -53.93 9.66 7.20
CA LEU A 211 -54.61 10.81 6.61
C LEU A 211 -55.35 11.58 7.72
N LYS A 212 -54.78 12.71 8.17
CA LYS A 212 -55.55 13.72 8.91
C LYS A 212 -55.27 15.12 8.35
N SER A 213 -56.16 15.52 7.44
CA SER A 213 -56.23 16.82 6.80
C SER A 213 -56.25 17.95 7.84
N LYS A 214 -55.50 19.03 7.59
CA LYS A 214 -55.49 20.22 8.44
C LYS A 214 -55.36 21.47 7.59
N ASP A 215 -56.49 22.10 7.27
CA ASP A 215 -56.51 23.42 6.66
C ASP A 215 -57.76 24.22 7.07
N LEU A 216 -57.57 25.17 8.00
CA LEU A 216 -58.41 26.36 8.12
C LEU A 216 -57.55 27.58 8.54
N ARG A 217 -57.04 28.25 7.51
CA ARG A 217 -57.22 29.69 7.26
C ARG A 217 -56.64 30.74 8.25
N SER A 218 -55.49 31.27 7.83
CA SER A 218 -55.07 32.70 7.84
C SER A 218 -54.86 33.48 9.17
N LYS A 219 -53.68 34.11 9.32
CA LYS A 219 -53.38 35.54 9.02
C LYS A 219 -51.90 35.86 9.35
N SER A 220 -51.38 36.98 8.87
CA SER A 220 -49.98 37.48 9.01
C SER A 220 -49.98 39.00 9.31
N PRO A 221 -48.84 39.73 9.31
CA PRO A 221 -47.59 39.68 10.15
C PRO A 221 -47.65 40.85 11.21
N PRO A 222 -46.61 41.61 11.68
CA PRO A 222 -45.14 41.57 11.53
C PRO A 222 -44.27 41.84 12.82
N LEU A 223 -42.97 42.09 12.60
CA LEU A 223 -41.88 42.77 13.36
C LEU A 223 -42.07 43.29 14.82
N GLU A 224 -41.06 43.01 15.67
CA GLU A 224 -40.18 44.04 16.31
C GLU A 224 -38.82 43.45 16.78
N HIS A 225 -37.83 44.34 16.96
CA HIS A 225 -36.44 44.18 17.45
C HIS A 225 -36.18 45.34 18.46
N PRO A 226 -35.06 45.44 19.22
CA PRO A 226 -34.12 44.47 19.81
C PRO A 226 -33.82 44.81 21.31
N SER A 227 -32.65 44.41 21.85
CA SER A 227 -31.79 45.18 22.80
C SER A 227 -31.48 44.61 24.21
N LYS A 228 -30.19 44.21 24.37
CA LYS A 228 -29.27 44.34 25.53
C LYS A 228 -29.52 43.56 26.85
N ALA A 229 -28.41 43.05 27.37
CA ALA A 229 -28.19 42.50 28.72
C ALA A 229 -27.67 43.60 29.69
N PRO A 230 -26.96 43.32 30.80
CA PRO A 230 -27.04 42.25 31.80
C PRO A 230 -27.17 42.81 33.25
N THR A 231 -27.50 42.00 34.26
CA THR A 231 -27.14 42.31 35.68
C THR A 231 -26.80 41.05 36.48
N ARG A 232 -25.82 41.17 37.38
CA ARG A 232 -25.41 40.13 38.35
C ARG A 232 -26.41 40.00 39.51
N LEU A 233 -26.49 38.80 40.09
CA LEU A 233 -26.13 38.55 41.50
C LEU A 233 -25.73 37.07 41.65
#